data_AF-A0A1G0IB41-F1
#
_entry.id   AF-A0A1G0IB41-F1
#
_cell.length_a   1.000
_cell.length_b   1.000
_cell.length_c   1.000
_cell.angle_alpha   90.00
_cell.angle_beta   90.00
_cell.angle_gamma   90.00
#
_symmetry.space_group_name_H-M   'P 1'
#
loop_
_entity.id
_entity.type
_entity.pdbx_description
1 polymer ?
#
loop_
_entity_poly.entity_id
_entity_poly.type
_entity_poly.pdbx_seq_one_letter_code
_entity_poly.pdbx_strand_id
1 'polypeptide(L)'
;MASKHDYYETLGVARNASDDEIKKNYRRLAMKYHPDRNPDNKAAEEHFKQVKAAYEVLSDSRKRAAYDQFGHAGVDGAQGGPGGGFGQGNMNFGDIFGDIFGDIFGGARSGRGRGPERGSDLQYTIEIDLADAVFGKTTEITIPTLAACDACSGSGARKGTKPVSCTDCGGSGQVRIQHGFFTVQQTCPTCYGKGRMIRDICFSCQGAGRVRQQKKLSVKIPKGVDTGDRIRLTGEGEVGEAHATPGDLYIQIQVRTHPLFERDGKNLYTEVPISFATAVLGGELEVPTLKGRVKLHIPPETQTGKVFRVKGMGVPSVRGGDQGDLMCKVTIETPINLTAKQKELITQFNQSLSTSNKHNPKSSTWFNKVKQFFEDMKL
;
A
#
# COMPACT_ATOMS: atom_id res chain seq x y z
N MET A 1 51.46 3.76 -4.93
CA MET A 1 50.31 3.21 -4.17
C MET A 1 50.38 3.80 -2.79
N ALA A 2 49.52 4.77 -2.47
CA ALA A 2 49.50 5.36 -1.13
C ALA A 2 48.96 4.32 -0.14
N SER A 3 49.78 3.91 0.82
CA SER A 3 49.35 3.07 1.94
C SER A 3 48.23 3.79 2.68
N LYS A 4 47.01 3.25 2.64
CA LYS A 4 45.90 3.76 3.45
C LYS A 4 46.31 3.66 4.93
N HIS A 5 46.18 4.77 5.66
CA HIS A 5 46.57 4.83 7.07
C HIS A 5 45.56 4.04 7.92
N ASP A 6 46.05 3.37 8.95
CA ASP A 6 45.22 2.62 9.89
C ASP A 6 44.19 3.58 10.56
N TYR A 7 42.94 3.15 10.68
CA TYR A 7 41.88 3.97 11.26
C TYR A 7 42.08 4.25 12.75
N TYR A 8 42.71 3.34 13.49
CA TYR A 8 43.07 3.56 14.89
C TYR A 8 44.17 4.61 15.02
N GLU A 9 45.18 4.57 14.13
CA GLU A 9 46.23 5.58 14.07
C GLU A 9 45.68 6.94 13.64
N THR A 10 44.75 6.96 12.68
CA THR A 10 44.07 8.17 12.19
C THR A 10 43.29 8.88 13.30
N LEU A 11 42.65 8.11 14.19
CA LEU A 11 41.97 8.66 15.37
C LEU A 11 42.90 8.86 16.58
N GLY A 12 44.15 8.39 16.51
CA GLY A 12 45.12 8.45 17.61
C GLY A 12 44.71 7.63 18.83
N VAL A 13 44.11 6.47 18.61
CA VAL A 13 43.63 5.55 19.65
C VAL A 13 44.29 4.18 19.51
N ALA A 14 44.36 3.42 20.61
CA ALA A 14 44.82 2.03 20.56
C ALA A 14 43.75 1.12 19.92
N ARG A 15 44.16 -0.02 19.35
CA ARG A 15 43.23 -0.99 18.71
C ARG A 15 42.17 -1.54 19.67
N ASN A 16 42.49 -1.62 20.96
CA ASN A 16 41.58 -2.04 22.03
C ASN A 16 40.80 -0.87 22.67
N ALA A 17 40.80 0.32 22.07
CA ALA A 17 40.10 1.48 22.63
C ALA A 17 38.59 1.24 22.77
N SER A 18 38.03 1.79 23.84
CA SER A 18 36.58 1.76 24.08
C SER A 18 35.83 2.69 23.11
N ASP A 19 34.53 2.46 22.91
CA ASP A 19 33.69 3.30 22.05
C ASP A 19 33.67 4.77 22.53
N ASP A 20 33.75 4.98 23.84
CA ASP A 20 33.83 6.31 24.45
C ASP A 20 35.16 7.02 24.13
N GLU A 21 36.28 6.29 24.14
CA GLU A 21 37.59 6.83 23.76
C GLU A 21 37.66 7.20 22.28
N ILE A 22 37.07 6.36 21.42
CA ILE A 22 36.95 6.62 19.97
C ILE A 22 36.12 7.88 19.73
N LYS A 23 34.96 8.00 20.38
CA LYS A 23 34.07 9.17 20.27
C LYS A 23 34.68 10.44 20.85
N LYS A 24 35.47 10.33 21.92
CA LYS A 24 36.18 11.47 22.53
C LYS A 24 37.28 11.99 21.62
N ASN A 25 38.09 11.11 21.05
CA ASN A 25 39.16 11.50 20.13
C ASN A 25 38.66 12.01 18.79
N TYR A 26 37.60 11.41 18.23
CA TYR A 26 36.93 11.94 17.05
C TYR A 26 36.46 13.38 17.26
N ARG A 27 35.77 13.68 18.35
CA ARG A 27 35.29 15.04 18.65
C ARG A 27 36.45 16.04 18.75
N ARG A 28 37.56 15.65 19.39
CA ARG A 28 38.77 16.47 19.51
C ARG A 28 39.40 16.78 18.15
N LEU A 29 39.54 15.76 17.28
CA LEU A 29 40.15 15.91 15.96
C LEU A 29 39.21 16.62 14.97
N ALA A 30 37.91 16.34 15.00
CA ALA A 30 36.90 17.01 14.20
C ALA A 30 36.81 18.50 14.53
N MET A 31 36.92 18.89 15.81
CA MET A 31 37.03 20.30 16.21
C MET A 31 38.37 20.93 15.82
N LYS A 32 39.46 20.16 15.78
CA LYS A 32 40.79 20.66 15.40
C LYS A 32 40.88 20.93 13.89
N TYR A 33 40.30 20.07 13.07
CA TYR A 33 40.36 20.13 11.61
C TYR A 33 39.05 20.64 10.97
N HIS A 34 38.15 21.23 11.75
CA HIS A 34 36.89 21.76 11.23
C HIS A 34 37.15 22.86 10.18
N PRO A 35 36.42 22.87 9.05
CA PRO A 35 36.55 23.90 8.01
C PRO A 35 36.43 25.32 8.55
N ASP A 36 35.45 25.59 9.42
CA ASP A 36 35.24 26.92 10.01
C ASP A 36 36.42 27.42 10.87
N ARG A 37 37.23 26.51 11.42
CA ARG A 37 38.43 26.87 12.23
C ARG A 37 39.71 26.89 11.40
N ASN A 38 39.68 26.33 10.20
CA ASN A 38 40.82 26.25 9.29
C ASN A 38 40.38 26.61 7.86
N PRO A 39 39.90 27.86 7.63
CA PRO A 39 39.51 28.30 6.31
C PRO A 39 40.70 28.20 5.34
N ASP A 40 40.44 27.74 4.11
CA ASP A 40 41.40 27.58 3.00
C ASP A 40 42.60 26.65 3.23
N ASN A 41 42.60 25.84 4.30
CA ASN A 41 43.65 24.85 4.55
C ASN A 41 43.27 23.46 4.00
N LYS A 42 43.74 23.15 2.78
CA LYS A 42 43.51 21.86 2.11
C LYS A 42 43.99 20.65 2.92
N ALA A 43 45.07 20.78 3.69
CA ALA A 43 45.58 19.69 4.52
C ALA A 43 44.65 19.40 5.72
N ALA A 44 44.07 20.45 6.33
CA ALA A 44 43.07 20.27 7.38
C ALA A 44 41.80 19.61 6.84
N GLU A 45 41.36 19.96 5.63
CA GLU A 45 40.21 19.34 4.97
C GLU A 45 40.45 17.85 4.68
N GLU A 46 41.63 17.48 4.22
CA GLU A 46 42.00 16.09 3.96
C GLU A 46 42.06 15.26 5.26
N HIS A 47 42.67 15.80 6.31
CA HIS A 47 42.66 15.16 7.63
C HIS A 47 41.25 15.03 8.22
N PHE A 48 40.38 16.02 8.01
CA PHE A 48 38.98 15.95 8.44
C PHE A 48 38.23 14.81 7.73
N LYS A 49 38.44 14.65 6.41
CA LYS A 49 37.87 13.54 5.63
C LYS A 49 38.35 12.19 6.13
N GLN A 50 39.64 12.04 6.42
CA GLN A 50 40.22 10.79 6.95
C GLN A 50 39.69 10.46 8.36
N VAL A 51 39.63 11.44 9.26
CA VAL A 51 39.10 11.29 10.63
C VAL A 51 37.62 10.91 10.62
N LYS A 52 36.83 11.48 9.69
CA LYS A 52 35.42 11.13 9.52
C LYS A 52 35.26 9.68 9.04
N ALA A 53 36.04 9.26 8.03
CA ALA A 53 36.00 7.89 7.53
C ALA A 53 36.40 6.86 8.60
N ALA A 54 37.44 7.16 9.38
CA ALA A 54 37.88 6.31 10.48
C ALA A 54 36.79 6.16 11.56
N TYR A 55 36.12 7.26 11.94
CA TYR A 55 35.05 7.21 12.92
C TYR A 55 33.82 6.45 12.42
N GLU A 56 33.45 6.57 11.15
CA GLU A 56 32.31 5.83 10.58
C GLU A 56 32.50 4.31 10.67
N VAL A 57 33.74 3.85 10.46
CA VAL A 57 34.08 2.42 10.56
C VAL A 57 34.22 1.98 12.01
N LEU A 58 34.92 2.73 12.85
CA LEU A 58 35.23 2.33 14.22
C LEU A 58 34.08 2.56 15.23
N SER A 59 33.08 3.39 14.89
CA SER A 59 31.91 3.62 15.76
C SER A 59 30.77 2.61 15.57
N ASP A 60 30.74 1.87 14.46
CA ASP A 60 29.79 0.77 14.26
C ASP A 60 30.49 -0.55 14.63
N SER A 61 29.98 -1.24 15.65
CA SER A 61 30.52 -2.51 16.14
C SER A 61 30.72 -3.57 15.04
N ARG A 62 29.85 -3.62 14.01
CA ARG A 62 29.95 -4.57 12.90
C ARG A 62 31.04 -4.16 11.90
N LYS A 63 31.12 -2.87 11.55
CA LYS A 63 32.17 -2.36 10.65
C LYS A 63 33.55 -2.43 11.31
N ARG A 64 33.63 -2.18 12.62
CA ARG A 64 34.85 -2.33 13.42
C ARG A 64 35.33 -3.78 13.44
N ALA A 65 34.44 -4.74 13.70
CA ALA A 65 34.80 -6.17 13.67
C ALA A 65 35.28 -6.61 12.28
N ALA A 66 34.64 -6.15 11.21
CA ALA A 66 35.07 -6.44 9.83
C ALA A 66 36.44 -5.82 9.51
N TYR A 67 36.69 -4.59 9.95
CA TYR A 67 37.98 -3.92 9.81
C TYR A 67 39.09 -4.62 10.62
N ASP A 68 38.79 -5.06 11.84
CA ASP A 68 39.74 -5.78 12.70
C ASP A 68 40.13 -7.14 12.12
N GLN A 69 39.22 -7.80 11.39
CA GLN A 69 39.44 -9.12 10.77
C GLN A 69 40.09 -9.05 9.38
N PHE A 70 39.70 -8.08 8.55
CA PHE A 70 40.05 -8.03 7.12
C PHE A 70 40.76 -6.74 6.69
N GLY A 71 41.05 -5.83 7.63
CA GLY A 71 41.64 -4.52 7.34
C GLY A 71 40.74 -3.67 6.45
N HIS A 72 41.35 -2.74 5.69
CA HIS A 72 40.61 -1.86 4.78
C HIS A 72 39.78 -2.62 3.71
N ALA A 73 40.20 -3.82 3.32
CA ALA A 73 39.48 -4.64 2.33
C ALA A 73 38.09 -5.11 2.83
N GLY A 74 37.89 -5.25 4.15
CA GLY A 74 36.62 -5.65 4.74
C GLY A 74 35.55 -4.56 4.76
N VAL A 75 35.94 -3.30 4.49
CA VAL A 75 35.08 -2.13 4.59
C VAL A 75 35.06 -1.27 3.32
N ASP A 76 36.07 -1.39 2.45
CA ASP A 76 36.15 -0.69 1.16
C ASP A 76 35.38 -1.40 0.02
N GLY A 77 34.90 -2.63 0.23
CA GLY A 77 34.19 -3.44 -0.78
C GLY A 77 32.83 -2.89 -1.23
N ALA A 78 32.40 -1.73 -0.72
CA ALA A 78 31.15 -1.07 -1.08
C ALA A 78 31.33 0.09 -2.08
N GLN A 79 32.52 0.30 -2.64
CA GLN A 79 32.80 1.47 -3.51
C GLN A 79 33.59 1.11 -4.78
N GLY A 80 33.21 0.04 -5.48
CA GLY A 80 33.87 -0.37 -6.71
C GLY A 80 33.05 -1.28 -7.61
N GLY A 81 32.00 -0.75 -8.25
CA GLY A 81 31.26 -1.38 -9.35
C GLY A 81 30.71 -0.30 -10.31
N PRO A 82 30.84 -0.43 -11.64
CA PRO A 82 30.72 0.70 -12.57
C PRO A 82 29.25 1.06 -12.84
N GLY A 83 28.82 2.22 -12.35
CA GLY A 83 27.53 2.83 -12.63
C GLY A 83 27.29 4.03 -11.70
N GLY A 84 27.80 5.19 -12.10
CA GLY A 84 27.73 6.41 -11.29
C GLY A 84 26.31 6.92 -11.04
N GLY A 85 26.12 7.54 -9.87
CA GLY A 85 24.92 8.30 -9.54
C GLY A 85 24.88 8.70 -8.06
N PHE A 86 25.37 9.91 -7.76
CA PHE A 86 25.01 10.61 -6.52
C PHE A 86 23.48 10.80 -6.51
N GLY A 87 22.79 10.15 -5.56
CA GLY A 87 21.33 10.23 -5.49
C GLY A 87 20.75 9.58 -4.24
N GLN A 88 20.56 10.40 -3.21
CA GLN A 88 19.48 10.35 -2.22
C GLN A 88 18.59 9.10 -2.24
N GLY A 89 18.75 8.22 -1.25
CA GLY A 89 17.85 7.08 -1.06
C GLY A 89 18.25 6.24 0.13
N ASN A 90 17.46 6.31 1.19
CA ASN A 90 17.54 5.53 2.41
C ASN A 90 17.24 4.05 2.13
N MET A 91 18.13 3.36 1.42
CA MET A 91 18.03 1.91 1.18
C MET A 91 18.78 1.18 2.28
N ASN A 92 17.99 0.45 3.05
CA ASN A 92 18.34 -0.35 4.21
C ASN A 92 19.53 -1.30 3.91
N PHE A 93 20.75 -0.87 4.23
CA PHE A 93 21.96 -1.71 4.16
C PHE A 93 21.97 -2.83 5.21
N GLY A 94 21.00 -2.85 6.12
CA GLY A 94 20.82 -3.89 7.14
C GLY A 94 20.27 -5.21 6.60
N ASP A 95 19.51 -5.20 5.50
CA ASP A 95 18.80 -6.40 5.03
C ASP A 95 19.66 -7.26 4.10
N ILE A 96 20.55 -6.66 3.29
CA ILE A 96 21.38 -7.41 2.33
C ILE A 96 22.59 -8.09 2.99
N PHE A 97 23.15 -7.49 4.05
CA PHE A 97 24.22 -8.14 4.85
C PHE A 97 23.66 -9.05 5.95
N GLY A 98 22.39 -8.88 6.34
CA GLY A 98 21.71 -9.76 7.30
C GLY A 98 21.46 -11.16 6.74
N ASP A 99 21.03 -11.25 5.48
CA ASP A 99 20.69 -12.54 4.86
C ASP A 99 21.93 -13.39 4.50
N ILE A 100 23.06 -12.77 4.16
CA ILE A 100 24.26 -13.51 3.74
C ILE A 100 25.15 -13.94 4.92
N PHE A 101 25.26 -13.13 5.98
CA PHE A 101 26.03 -13.51 7.19
C PHE A 101 25.19 -14.22 8.26
N GLY A 102 23.86 -14.05 8.23
CA GLY A 102 22.93 -14.81 9.07
C GLY A 102 22.90 -16.31 8.75
N ASP A 103 23.02 -16.67 7.47
CA ASP A 103 23.01 -18.07 7.01
C ASP A 103 24.32 -18.82 7.28
N ILE A 104 25.45 -18.12 7.46
CA ILE A 104 26.78 -18.76 7.64
C ILE A 104 27.20 -18.91 9.11
N PHE A 105 26.84 -17.97 10.00
CA PHE A 105 27.27 -18.00 11.41
C PHE A 105 26.12 -18.27 12.41
N GLY A 106 24.88 -18.40 11.96
CA GLY A 106 23.68 -18.69 12.76
C GLY A 106 23.40 -20.18 12.98
N GLY A 107 24.41 -21.00 13.22
CA GLY A 107 24.25 -22.44 13.46
C GLY A 107 23.66 -22.75 14.84
N ALA A 108 22.33 -22.69 15.00
CA ALA A 108 21.62 -23.42 16.09
C ALA A 108 20.08 -23.51 16.03
N ARG A 109 19.32 -22.76 15.19
CA ARG A 109 17.84 -22.73 15.35
C ARG A 109 16.93 -22.80 14.12
N SER A 110 17.43 -22.96 12.89
CA SER A 110 16.56 -23.13 11.71
C SER A 110 16.64 -24.53 11.07
N GLY A 111 16.56 -25.56 11.92
CA GLY A 111 16.51 -26.97 11.51
C GLY A 111 15.13 -27.62 11.67
N ARG A 112 14.05 -26.84 11.82
CA ARG A 112 12.71 -27.40 11.61
C ARG A 112 12.58 -27.61 10.11
N GLY A 113 12.65 -28.87 9.68
CA GLY A 113 12.38 -29.24 8.30
C GLY A 113 11.17 -28.47 7.79
N ARG A 114 11.28 -27.84 6.62
CA ARG A 114 10.15 -27.15 5.99
C ARG A 114 9.00 -28.15 5.96
N GLY A 115 7.99 -27.90 6.80
CA GLY A 115 6.73 -28.62 6.70
C GLY A 115 6.15 -28.37 5.31
N PRO A 116 5.14 -29.17 4.90
CA PRO A 116 4.47 -29.00 3.62
C PRO A 116 4.15 -27.51 3.36
N GLU A 117 4.59 -26.98 2.21
CA GLU A 117 4.42 -25.55 1.93
C GLU A 117 2.92 -25.20 1.87
N ARG A 118 2.50 -24.21 2.67
CA ARG A 118 1.11 -23.69 2.67
C ARG A 118 0.74 -23.23 1.27
N GLY A 119 -0.53 -23.40 0.92
CA GLY A 119 -1.06 -22.88 -0.33
C GLY A 119 -1.02 -21.37 -0.42
N SER A 120 -0.88 -20.85 -1.65
CA SER A 120 -0.84 -19.41 -1.91
C SER A 120 -2.18 -18.76 -1.56
N ASP A 121 -2.13 -17.58 -0.97
CA ASP A 121 -3.30 -16.74 -0.83
C ASP A 121 -3.69 -16.17 -2.22
N LEU A 122 -4.99 -16.08 -2.49
CA LEU A 122 -5.53 -15.53 -3.74
C LEU A 122 -6.14 -14.16 -3.46
N GLN A 123 -6.02 -13.25 -4.42
CA GLN A 123 -6.70 -11.96 -4.40
C GLN A 123 -7.62 -11.85 -5.62
N TYR A 124 -8.89 -11.53 -5.36
CA TYR A 124 -9.89 -11.33 -6.40
C TYR A 124 -10.57 -9.97 -6.21
N THR A 125 -10.59 -9.15 -7.26
CA THR A 125 -11.29 -7.87 -7.23
C THR A 125 -12.69 -8.04 -7.76
N ILE A 126 -13.69 -7.72 -6.95
CA ILE A 126 -15.10 -7.68 -7.38
C ILE A 126 -15.54 -6.22 -7.53
N GLU A 127 -16.15 -5.93 -8.67
CA GLU A 127 -16.82 -4.66 -8.88
C GLU A 127 -18.28 -4.76 -8.45
N ILE A 128 -18.74 -3.80 -7.66
CA ILE A 128 -20.13 -3.69 -7.23
C ILE A 128 -20.68 -2.29 -7.45
N ASP A 129 -21.99 -2.20 -7.64
CA ASP A 129 -22.67 -0.92 -7.73
C ASP A 129 -22.82 -0.29 -6.34
N LEU A 130 -22.94 1.05 -6.29
CA LEU A 130 -23.09 1.78 -5.03
C LEU A 130 -24.28 1.28 -4.21
N ALA A 131 -25.40 0.93 -4.85
CA ALA A 131 -26.57 0.38 -4.16
C ALA A 131 -26.25 -0.93 -3.44
N ASP A 132 -25.53 -1.84 -4.10
CA ASP A 132 -25.12 -3.13 -3.52
C ASP A 132 -24.13 -2.92 -2.35
N ALA A 133 -23.24 -1.94 -2.46
CA ALA A 133 -22.34 -1.55 -1.38
C ALA A 133 -23.09 -1.04 -0.14
N VAL A 134 -24.17 -0.27 -0.33
CA VAL A 134 -24.99 0.29 0.77
C VAL A 134 -25.90 -0.76 1.40
N PHE A 135 -26.58 -1.58 0.60
CA PHE A 135 -27.57 -2.54 1.09
C PHE A 135 -27.02 -3.92 1.45
N GLY A 136 -25.80 -4.22 0.99
CA GLY A 136 -25.21 -5.54 1.03
C GLY A 136 -25.86 -6.48 0.01
N LYS A 137 -25.09 -7.43 -0.49
CA LYS A 137 -25.54 -8.41 -1.48
C LYS A 137 -24.81 -9.73 -1.28
N THR A 138 -25.49 -10.83 -1.60
CA THR A 138 -24.83 -12.12 -1.77
C THR A 138 -24.61 -12.33 -3.25
N THR A 139 -23.36 -12.48 -3.67
CA THR A 139 -22.99 -12.73 -5.07
C THR A 139 -22.21 -14.03 -5.18
N GLU A 140 -22.41 -14.74 -6.28
CA GLU A 140 -21.58 -15.89 -6.62
C GLU A 140 -20.41 -15.44 -7.50
N ILE A 141 -19.20 -15.82 -7.10
CA ILE A 141 -17.99 -15.60 -7.90
C ILE A 141 -17.45 -16.93 -8.37
N THR A 142 -16.87 -16.95 -9.57
CA THR A 142 -16.15 -18.12 -10.09
C THR A 142 -14.68 -17.76 -10.17
N ILE A 143 -13.85 -18.48 -9.40
CA ILE A 143 -12.41 -18.25 -9.37
C ILE A 143 -11.65 -19.47 -9.92
N PRO A 144 -10.65 -19.27 -10.78
CA PRO A 144 -9.70 -20.31 -11.13
C PRO A 144 -8.75 -20.52 -9.94
N THR A 145 -8.67 -21.74 -9.42
CA THR A 145 -7.78 -22.10 -8.31
C THR A 145 -7.13 -23.46 -8.54
N LEU A 146 -6.02 -23.70 -7.85
CA LEU A 146 -5.41 -25.02 -7.73
C LEU A 146 -6.11 -25.77 -6.60
N ALA A 147 -6.94 -26.75 -6.98
CA ALA A 147 -7.60 -27.66 -6.05
C ALA A 147 -6.81 -28.95 -5.87
N ALA A 148 -7.03 -29.65 -4.75
CA ALA A 148 -6.49 -30.97 -4.53
C ALA A 148 -6.98 -31.92 -5.63
N CYS A 149 -6.10 -32.76 -6.16
CA CYS A 149 -6.51 -33.73 -7.17
C CYS A 149 -7.38 -34.81 -6.54
N ASP A 150 -8.64 -34.92 -6.97
CA ASP A 150 -9.62 -35.89 -6.44
C ASP A 150 -9.15 -37.35 -6.58
N ALA A 151 -8.42 -37.66 -7.66
CA ALA A 151 -7.95 -39.02 -7.93
C ALA A 151 -6.89 -39.52 -6.94
N CYS A 152 -6.10 -38.62 -6.35
CA CYS A 152 -5.02 -38.95 -5.41
C CYS A 152 -5.14 -38.26 -4.05
N SER A 153 -6.19 -37.48 -3.84
CA SER A 153 -6.45 -36.67 -2.64
C SER A 153 -5.25 -35.83 -2.20
N GLY A 154 -4.52 -35.24 -3.17
CA GLY A 154 -3.35 -34.41 -2.88
C GLY A 154 -2.02 -35.15 -2.77
N SER A 155 -2.00 -36.48 -2.75
CA SER A 155 -0.76 -37.26 -2.53
C SER A 155 0.19 -37.29 -3.74
N GLY A 156 -0.31 -36.98 -4.94
CA GLY A 156 0.42 -37.10 -6.21
C GLY A 156 0.66 -38.55 -6.67
N ALA A 157 0.38 -39.54 -5.82
CA ALA A 157 0.53 -40.96 -6.12
C ALA A 157 -0.75 -41.55 -6.72
N ARG A 158 -0.63 -42.60 -7.54
CA ARG A 158 -1.78 -43.31 -8.10
C ARG A 158 -2.68 -43.87 -6.97
N LYS A 159 -4.00 -43.85 -7.16
CA LYS A 159 -4.96 -44.39 -6.20
C LYS A 159 -4.58 -45.82 -5.77
N GLY A 160 -4.45 -46.04 -4.45
CA GLY A 160 -4.02 -47.31 -3.86
C GLY A 160 -2.52 -47.42 -3.59
N THR A 161 -1.70 -46.52 -4.14
CA THR A 161 -0.26 -46.42 -3.85
C THR A 161 0.02 -45.24 -2.93
N LYS A 162 1.14 -45.28 -2.21
CA LYS A 162 1.55 -44.21 -1.29
C LYS A 162 2.95 -43.69 -1.67
N PRO A 163 3.21 -42.39 -1.47
CA PRO A 163 4.58 -41.88 -1.55
C PRO A 163 5.47 -42.63 -0.55
N VAL A 164 6.63 -43.09 -1.02
CA VAL A 164 7.62 -43.76 -0.17
C VAL A 164 8.65 -42.74 0.30
N SER A 165 9.21 -42.92 1.49
CA SER A 165 10.30 -42.07 1.97
C SER A 165 11.48 -42.12 0.99
N CYS A 166 12.11 -40.96 0.75
CA CYS A 166 13.27 -40.90 -0.12
C CYS A 166 14.42 -41.71 0.50
N THR A 167 15.01 -42.62 -0.29
CA THR A 167 16.09 -43.49 0.16
C THR A 167 17.36 -42.72 0.48
N ASP A 168 17.61 -41.62 -0.24
CA ASP A 168 18.90 -40.93 -0.20
C ASP A 168 19.00 -39.92 0.95
N CYS A 169 17.87 -39.35 1.36
CA CYS A 169 17.80 -38.44 2.51
C CYS A 169 17.03 -39.01 3.72
N GLY A 170 16.51 -40.24 3.62
CA GLY A 170 15.74 -40.88 4.69
C GLY A 170 14.46 -40.15 5.09
N GLY A 171 13.90 -39.30 4.22
CA GLY A 171 12.72 -38.49 4.53
C GLY A 171 13.01 -37.04 4.92
N SER A 172 14.26 -36.66 5.13
CA SER A 172 14.64 -35.32 5.61
C SER A 172 14.59 -34.23 4.53
N GLY A 173 14.50 -34.60 3.25
CA GLY A 173 14.50 -33.66 2.13
C GLY A 173 15.85 -32.99 1.83
N GLN A 174 16.84 -33.19 2.70
CA GLN A 174 18.16 -32.56 2.59
C GLN A 174 19.23 -33.62 2.85
N VAL A 175 20.34 -33.53 2.11
CA VAL A 175 21.50 -34.41 2.26
C VAL A 175 22.67 -33.59 2.79
N ARG A 176 23.44 -34.16 3.71
CA ARG A 176 24.66 -33.54 4.22
C ARG A 176 25.83 -34.02 3.37
N ILE A 177 26.53 -33.10 2.72
CA ILE A 177 27.73 -33.40 1.96
C ILE A 177 28.92 -32.92 2.79
N GLN A 178 29.83 -33.83 3.09
CA GLN A 178 31.04 -33.54 3.87
C GLN A 178 32.23 -33.41 2.91
N HIS A 179 32.80 -32.21 2.83
CA HIS A 179 34.05 -31.95 2.11
C HIS A 179 35.12 -31.55 3.14
N GLY A 180 35.98 -32.51 3.49
CA GLY A 180 36.99 -32.32 4.53
C GLY A 180 36.36 -32.04 5.89
N PHE A 181 36.71 -30.89 6.48
CA PHE A 181 36.20 -30.42 7.77
C PHE A 181 34.93 -29.56 7.68
N PHE A 182 34.42 -29.30 6.47
CA PHE A 182 33.17 -28.58 6.26
C PHE A 182 32.03 -29.54 5.93
N THR A 183 30.91 -29.42 6.65
CA THR A 183 29.64 -30.09 6.30
C THR A 183 28.68 -29.06 5.73
N VAL A 184 28.30 -29.22 4.47
CA VAL A 184 27.30 -28.37 3.80
C VAL A 184 26.00 -29.15 3.66
N GLN A 185 24.88 -28.52 4.03
CA GLN A 185 23.56 -29.10 3.86
C GLN A 185 23.01 -28.64 2.51
N GLN A 186 22.70 -29.60 1.65
CA GLN A 186 22.14 -29.33 0.33
C GLN A 186 20.76 -29.99 0.21
N THR A 187 19.87 -29.42 -0.60
CA THR A 187 18.61 -30.07 -0.98
C THR A 187 18.89 -31.43 -1.62
N CYS A 188 18.18 -32.47 -1.18
CA CYS A 188 18.35 -33.81 -1.73
C CYS A 188 18.05 -33.79 -3.24
N PRO A 189 18.99 -34.21 -4.12
CA PRO A 189 18.79 -34.16 -5.58
C PRO A 189 17.68 -35.11 -6.05
N THR A 190 17.47 -36.20 -5.32
CA THR A 190 16.53 -37.27 -5.69
C THR A 190 15.07 -36.95 -5.40
N CYS A 191 14.79 -36.24 -4.30
CA CYS A 191 13.43 -35.82 -3.95
C CYS A 191 13.20 -34.32 -4.08
N TYR A 192 14.21 -33.56 -4.51
CA TYR A 192 14.17 -32.09 -4.67
C TYR A 192 13.61 -31.37 -3.42
N GLY A 193 14.01 -31.81 -2.22
CA GLY A 193 13.52 -31.20 -0.97
C GLY A 193 12.27 -31.86 -0.37
N LYS A 194 11.51 -32.67 -1.12
CA LYS A 194 10.20 -33.18 -0.68
C LYS A 194 10.25 -34.29 0.37
N GLY A 195 11.42 -34.93 0.56
CA GLY A 195 11.60 -36.07 1.47
C GLY A 195 10.88 -37.36 1.06
N ARG A 196 10.05 -37.33 0.02
CA ARG A 196 9.28 -38.49 -0.46
C ARG A 196 9.46 -38.66 -1.96
N MET A 197 9.36 -39.90 -2.42
CA MET A 197 9.40 -40.29 -3.82
C MET A 197 8.08 -40.94 -4.20
N ILE A 198 7.56 -40.58 -5.37
CA ILE A 198 6.33 -41.15 -5.92
C ILE A 198 6.78 -42.13 -7.01
N ARG A 199 6.63 -43.44 -6.74
CA ARG A 199 6.95 -44.48 -7.73
C ARG A 199 5.89 -44.53 -8.83
N ASP A 200 4.63 -44.57 -8.41
CA ASP A 200 3.48 -44.59 -9.31
C ASP A 200 2.81 -43.22 -9.33
N ILE A 201 3.09 -42.43 -10.37
CA ILE A 201 2.52 -41.10 -10.53
C ILE A 201 1.01 -41.16 -10.79
N CYS A 202 0.27 -40.20 -10.22
CA CYS A 202 -1.14 -40.03 -10.54
C CYS A 202 -1.29 -39.42 -11.94
N PHE A 203 -1.92 -40.12 -12.88
CA PHE A 203 -2.12 -39.63 -14.25
C PHE A 203 -2.91 -38.32 -14.35
N SER A 204 -3.90 -38.11 -13.47
CA SER A 204 -4.76 -36.92 -13.51
C SER A 204 -4.05 -35.61 -13.13
N CYS A 205 -2.98 -35.67 -12.31
CA CYS A 205 -2.20 -34.49 -11.91
C CYS A 205 -0.71 -34.61 -12.26
N GLN A 206 -0.32 -35.68 -12.94
CA GLN A 206 1.06 -35.98 -13.33
C GLN A 206 2.07 -35.89 -12.15
N GLY A 207 1.65 -36.33 -10.96
CA GLY A 207 2.49 -36.28 -9.75
C GLY A 207 2.51 -34.94 -9.01
N ALA A 208 1.81 -33.91 -9.49
CA ALA A 208 1.74 -32.60 -8.84
C ALA A 208 0.83 -32.56 -7.59
N GLY A 209 -0.10 -33.52 -7.44
CA GLY A 209 -1.05 -33.57 -6.32
C GLY A 209 -2.20 -32.55 -6.42
N ARG A 210 -2.12 -31.58 -7.33
CA ARG A 210 -3.10 -30.50 -7.52
C ARG A 210 -3.48 -30.34 -8.99
N VAL A 211 -4.68 -29.81 -9.24
CA VAL A 211 -5.24 -29.60 -10.58
C VAL A 211 -5.94 -28.24 -10.63
N ARG A 212 -5.89 -27.59 -11.79
CA ARG A 212 -6.63 -26.34 -12.02
C ARG A 212 -8.12 -26.65 -12.11
N GLN A 213 -8.93 -25.99 -11.30
CA GLN A 213 -10.39 -26.10 -11.32
C GLN A 213 -11.01 -24.71 -11.16
N GLN A 214 -12.23 -24.54 -11.67
CA GLN A 214 -13.04 -23.35 -11.40
C GLN A 214 -13.91 -23.63 -10.18
N LYS A 215 -13.72 -22.85 -9.12
CA LYS A 215 -14.51 -22.95 -7.88
C LYS A 215 -15.56 -21.85 -7.88
N LYS A 216 -16.82 -22.23 -7.68
CA LYS A 216 -17.92 -21.28 -7.46
C LYS A 216 -18.07 -21.05 -5.96
N LEU A 217 -18.00 -19.80 -5.53
CA LEU A 217 -18.09 -19.40 -4.14
C LEU A 217 -19.19 -18.36 -3.97
N SER A 218 -20.06 -18.57 -2.98
CA SER A 218 -21.05 -17.59 -2.57
C SER A 218 -20.42 -16.65 -1.54
N VAL A 219 -20.37 -15.37 -1.86
CA VAL A 219 -19.73 -14.33 -1.05
C VAL A 219 -20.80 -13.39 -0.54
N LYS A 220 -20.89 -13.26 0.78
CA LYS A 220 -21.78 -12.30 1.44
C LYS A 220 -21.06 -10.98 1.65
N ILE A 221 -21.44 -9.97 0.89
CA ILE A 221 -20.91 -8.62 1.00
C ILE A 221 -21.68 -7.88 2.10
N PRO A 222 -21.01 -7.43 3.19
CA PRO A 222 -21.67 -6.71 4.26
C PRO A 222 -22.15 -5.33 3.79
N LYS A 223 -23.11 -4.77 4.53
CA LYS A 223 -23.66 -3.45 4.25
C LYS A 223 -22.64 -2.37 4.61
N GLY A 224 -22.52 -1.34 3.78
CA GLY A 224 -21.67 -0.19 4.05
C GLY A 224 -20.22 -0.31 3.58
N VAL A 225 -19.88 -1.41 2.88
CA VAL A 225 -18.53 -1.62 2.34
C VAL A 225 -18.11 -0.52 1.39
N ASP A 226 -16.83 -0.19 1.36
CA ASP A 226 -16.27 0.83 0.49
C ASP A 226 -15.18 0.27 -0.43
N THR A 227 -14.76 1.08 -1.40
CA THR A 227 -13.63 0.76 -2.27
C THR A 227 -12.37 0.55 -1.43
N GLY A 228 -11.70 -0.58 -1.64
CA GLY A 228 -10.50 -0.97 -0.91
C GLY A 228 -10.76 -1.88 0.29
N ASP A 229 -12.02 -2.05 0.73
CA ASP A 229 -12.36 -3.04 1.74
C ASP A 229 -12.03 -4.46 1.26
N ARG A 230 -11.63 -5.32 2.20
CA ARG A 230 -11.21 -6.70 1.92
C ARG A 230 -12.04 -7.69 2.74
N ILE A 231 -12.69 -8.63 2.06
CA ILE A 231 -13.37 -9.76 2.68
C ILE A 231 -12.44 -10.96 2.59
N ARG A 232 -12.14 -11.59 3.74
CA ARG A 232 -11.30 -12.79 3.81
C ARG A 232 -12.18 -14.04 3.89
N LEU A 233 -12.01 -14.95 2.95
CA LEU A 233 -12.54 -16.31 3.00
C LEU A 233 -11.41 -17.28 3.36
N THR A 234 -11.46 -17.81 4.58
CA THR A 234 -10.39 -18.64 5.14
C THR A 234 -10.38 -20.03 4.50
N GLY A 235 -9.20 -20.49 4.06
CA GLY A 235 -9.02 -21.80 3.42
C GLY A 235 -9.56 -21.92 1.99
N GLU A 236 -9.99 -20.81 1.41
CA GLU A 236 -10.55 -20.73 0.05
C GLU A 236 -9.53 -20.30 -1.02
N GLY A 237 -8.25 -20.17 -0.63
CA GLY A 237 -7.13 -19.90 -1.55
C GLY A 237 -6.66 -21.15 -2.30
N GLU A 238 -5.40 -21.15 -2.74
CA GLU A 238 -4.84 -22.33 -3.41
C GLU A 238 -4.56 -23.44 -2.40
N VAL A 239 -4.62 -24.69 -2.86
CA VAL A 239 -4.16 -25.83 -2.08
C VAL A 239 -2.64 -25.87 -2.09
N GLY A 240 -2.06 -26.01 -0.90
CA GLY A 240 -0.61 -26.18 -0.71
C GLY A 240 -0.12 -27.58 -1.11
N GLU A 241 1.08 -27.91 -0.66
CA GLU A 241 1.60 -29.27 -0.83
C GLU A 241 0.77 -30.32 -0.07
N ALA A 242 1.06 -31.60 -0.31
CA ALA A 242 0.36 -32.69 0.36
C ALA A 242 0.38 -32.53 1.89
N HIS A 243 -0.81 -32.45 2.50
CA HIS A 243 -1.02 -32.19 3.94
C HIS A 243 -0.69 -30.78 4.43
N ALA A 244 -0.48 -29.80 3.53
CA ALA A 244 -0.40 -28.40 3.87
C ALA A 244 -1.80 -27.78 4.01
N THR A 245 -1.92 -26.73 4.84
CA THR A 245 -3.13 -25.93 4.88
C THR A 245 -3.30 -25.15 3.56
N PRO A 246 -4.52 -24.97 3.06
CA PRO A 246 -4.78 -24.06 1.95
C PRO A 246 -4.44 -22.60 2.30
N GLY A 247 -4.27 -21.79 1.27
CA GLY A 247 -4.25 -20.34 1.37
C GLY A 247 -5.65 -19.77 1.69
N ASP A 248 -5.71 -18.47 1.89
CA ASP A 248 -6.95 -17.71 2.04
C ASP A 248 -7.29 -16.97 0.73
N LEU A 249 -8.57 -16.70 0.50
CA LEU A 249 -9.02 -15.84 -0.59
C LEU A 249 -9.40 -14.46 -0.04
N TYR A 250 -8.75 -13.43 -0.54
CA TYR A 250 -9.04 -12.03 -0.26
C TYR A 250 -9.84 -11.43 -1.41
N ILE A 251 -11.08 -11.05 -1.12
CA ILE A 251 -11.93 -10.37 -2.07
C ILE A 251 -11.82 -8.88 -1.81
N GLN A 252 -11.19 -8.17 -2.74
CA GLN A 252 -11.10 -6.72 -2.71
C GLN A 252 -12.33 -6.12 -3.39
N ILE A 253 -12.97 -5.18 -2.70
CA ILE A 253 -14.16 -4.51 -3.21
C ILE A 253 -13.75 -3.26 -3.98
N GLN A 254 -14.32 -3.11 -5.17
CA GLN A 254 -14.26 -1.89 -5.97
C GLN A 254 -15.69 -1.40 -6.20
N VAL A 255 -16.05 -0.24 -5.64
CA VAL A 255 -17.37 0.35 -5.88
C VAL A 255 -17.32 1.16 -7.17
N ARG A 256 -18.27 0.92 -8.07
CA ARG A 256 -18.40 1.70 -9.30
C ARG A 256 -18.85 3.12 -9.01
N THR A 257 -18.33 4.05 -9.80
CA THR A 257 -18.76 5.45 -9.74
C THR A 257 -20.23 5.54 -10.18
N HIS A 258 -21.07 6.17 -9.37
CA HIS A 258 -22.49 6.33 -9.65
C HIS A 258 -22.76 7.68 -10.31
N PRO A 259 -23.62 7.77 -11.36
CA PRO A 259 -23.83 9.01 -12.11
C PRO A 259 -24.50 10.14 -11.29
N LEU A 260 -25.31 9.78 -10.29
CA LEU A 260 -26.06 10.76 -9.48
C LEU A 260 -25.55 10.93 -8.06
N PHE A 261 -24.71 10.02 -7.57
CA PHE A 261 -24.33 9.95 -6.16
C PHE A 261 -22.83 9.83 -6.03
N GLU A 262 -22.27 10.70 -5.21
CA GLU A 262 -20.88 10.64 -4.79
C GLU A 262 -20.85 10.27 -3.30
N ARG A 263 -20.04 9.27 -2.94
CA ARG A 263 -19.88 8.86 -1.55
C ARG A 263 -18.68 9.56 -0.95
N ASP A 264 -18.89 10.21 0.19
CA ASP A 264 -17.83 10.72 1.05
C ASP A 264 -18.04 10.21 2.48
N GLY A 265 -17.23 9.22 2.85
CA GLY A 265 -17.33 8.49 4.11
C GLY A 265 -18.70 7.81 4.27
N LYS A 266 -19.49 8.33 5.21
CA LYS A 266 -20.85 7.83 5.50
C LYS A 266 -21.94 8.60 4.75
N ASN A 267 -21.62 9.79 4.24
CA ASN A 267 -22.60 10.65 3.60
C ASN A 267 -22.59 10.42 2.09
N LEU A 268 -23.75 10.64 1.48
CA LEU A 268 -23.90 10.66 0.03
C LEU A 268 -24.15 12.09 -0.41
N TYR A 269 -23.58 12.47 -1.54
CA TYR A 269 -23.75 13.77 -2.16
C TYR A 269 -24.45 13.58 -3.49
N THR A 270 -25.41 14.45 -3.77
CA THR A 270 -26.10 14.48 -5.06
C THR A 270 -26.36 15.92 -5.46
N GLU A 271 -26.18 16.21 -6.74
CA GLU A 271 -26.51 17.51 -7.29
C GLU A 271 -27.95 17.50 -7.80
N VAL A 272 -28.74 18.43 -7.29
CA VAL A 272 -30.17 18.54 -7.59
C VAL A 272 -30.39 19.82 -8.39
N PRO A 273 -30.65 19.72 -9.71
CA PRO A 273 -30.99 20.88 -10.51
C PRO A 273 -32.39 21.37 -10.13
N ILE A 274 -32.52 22.68 -9.91
CA ILE A 274 -33.80 23.33 -9.61
C ILE A 274 -34.04 24.48 -10.59
N SER A 275 -35.31 24.70 -10.95
CA SER A 275 -35.65 25.82 -11.82
C SER A 275 -35.47 27.15 -11.11
N PHE A 276 -35.14 28.19 -11.87
CA PHE A 276 -35.05 29.57 -11.36
C PHE A 276 -36.30 29.99 -10.57
N ALA A 277 -37.50 29.64 -11.07
CA ALA A 277 -38.75 29.94 -10.38
C ALA A 277 -38.85 29.28 -9.00
N THR A 278 -38.46 28.00 -8.89
CA THR A 278 -38.45 27.26 -7.61
C THR A 278 -37.42 27.83 -6.64
N ALA A 279 -36.27 28.28 -7.14
CA ALA A 279 -35.24 28.90 -6.31
C ALA A 279 -35.73 30.22 -5.69
N VAL A 280 -36.49 31.02 -6.44
CA VAL A 280 -37.02 32.31 -5.99
C VAL A 280 -38.24 32.12 -5.08
N LEU A 281 -39.25 31.38 -5.53
CA LEU A 281 -40.55 31.28 -4.88
C LEU A 281 -40.62 30.19 -3.79
N GLY A 282 -39.66 29.26 -3.80
CA GLY A 282 -39.74 28.03 -3.02
C GLY A 282 -40.66 27.00 -3.68
N GLY A 283 -40.66 25.78 -3.15
CA GLY A 283 -41.49 24.70 -3.65
C GLY A 283 -41.09 23.34 -3.10
N GLU A 284 -41.71 22.28 -3.64
CA GLU A 284 -41.36 20.90 -3.34
C GLU A 284 -40.73 20.23 -4.56
N LEU A 285 -39.69 19.44 -4.32
CA LEU A 285 -39.02 18.65 -5.37
C LEU A 285 -38.81 17.22 -4.90
N GLU A 286 -39.06 16.25 -5.77
CA GLU A 286 -38.71 14.85 -5.51
C GLU A 286 -37.23 14.61 -5.82
N VAL A 287 -36.46 14.20 -4.82
CA VAL A 287 -35.05 13.87 -4.95
C VAL A 287 -34.87 12.35 -4.93
N PRO A 288 -34.10 11.77 -5.87
CA PRO A 288 -33.78 10.35 -5.85
C PRO A 288 -32.89 10.03 -4.64
N THR A 289 -33.14 8.87 -4.06
CA THR A 289 -32.31 8.25 -3.01
C THR A 289 -32.02 6.81 -3.41
N LEU A 290 -31.08 6.15 -2.74
CA LEU A 290 -30.81 4.73 -3.01
C LEU A 290 -31.98 3.81 -2.62
N LYS A 291 -32.93 4.27 -1.79
CA LYS A 291 -34.10 3.49 -1.34
C LYS A 291 -35.39 3.80 -2.12
N GLY A 292 -35.39 4.83 -2.97
CA GLY A 292 -36.61 5.36 -3.60
C GLY A 292 -36.55 6.88 -3.78
N ARG A 293 -37.67 7.58 -3.58
CA ARG A 293 -37.75 9.04 -3.72
C ARG A 293 -38.18 9.68 -2.41
N VAL A 294 -37.65 10.88 -2.14
CA VAL A 294 -38.03 11.70 -0.98
C VAL A 294 -38.41 13.09 -1.46
N LYS A 295 -39.48 13.64 -0.90
CA LYS A 295 -39.86 15.03 -1.11
C LYS A 295 -38.96 15.95 -0.30
N LEU A 296 -38.27 16.86 -0.98
CA LEU A 296 -37.45 17.90 -0.40
C LEU A 296 -38.17 19.25 -0.51
N HIS A 297 -38.39 19.90 0.63
CA HIS A 297 -38.95 21.25 0.66
C HIS A 297 -37.85 22.29 0.47
N ILE A 298 -37.95 23.08 -0.59
CA ILE A 298 -37.01 24.15 -0.93
C ILE A 298 -37.61 25.48 -0.45
N PRO A 299 -36.98 26.16 0.53
CA PRO A 299 -37.42 27.48 0.95
C PRO A 299 -37.19 28.51 -0.17
N PRO A 300 -37.99 29.60 -0.20
CA PRO A 300 -37.78 30.70 -1.12
C PRO A 300 -36.38 31.31 -0.98
N GLU A 301 -35.95 32.02 -2.01
CA GLU A 301 -34.65 32.70 -2.08
C GLU A 301 -33.44 31.77 -1.94
N THR A 302 -33.61 30.49 -2.29
CA THR A 302 -32.55 29.49 -2.23
C THR A 302 -31.46 29.78 -3.27
N GLN A 303 -30.22 29.89 -2.79
CA GLN A 303 -29.05 30.15 -3.62
C GLN A 303 -28.41 28.85 -4.11
N THR A 304 -27.76 28.90 -5.27
CA THR A 304 -26.96 27.77 -5.77
C THR A 304 -25.82 27.42 -4.80
N GLY A 305 -25.51 26.14 -4.68
CA GLY A 305 -24.53 25.60 -3.74
C GLY A 305 -25.08 25.37 -2.32
N LYS A 306 -26.32 25.79 -2.02
CA LYS A 306 -26.96 25.46 -0.74
C LYS A 306 -27.15 23.94 -0.64
N VAL A 307 -26.73 23.38 0.49
CA VAL A 307 -26.83 21.95 0.77
C VAL A 307 -28.00 21.69 1.70
N PHE A 308 -28.92 20.83 1.28
CA PHE A 308 -29.99 20.32 2.12
C PHE A 308 -29.66 18.91 2.60
N ARG A 309 -29.89 18.67 3.89
CA ARG A 309 -29.58 17.40 4.52
C ARG A 309 -30.84 16.57 4.70
N VAL A 310 -30.85 15.39 4.10
CA VAL A 310 -31.89 14.37 4.31
C VAL A 310 -31.33 13.31 5.26
N LYS A 311 -31.84 13.32 6.49
CA LYS A 311 -31.32 12.49 7.58
C LYS A 311 -31.54 10.99 7.33
N GLY A 312 -30.52 10.17 7.58
CA GLY A 312 -30.62 8.70 7.51
C GLY A 312 -30.75 8.11 6.10
N MET A 313 -30.41 8.89 5.08
CA MET A 313 -30.41 8.46 3.66
C MET A 313 -29.00 8.28 3.07
N GLY A 314 -27.96 8.26 3.91
CA GLY A 314 -26.59 7.93 3.53
C GLY A 314 -26.24 6.45 3.72
N VAL A 315 -24.96 6.17 3.91
CA VAL A 315 -24.39 4.81 3.96
C VAL A 315 -24.31 4.32 5.42
N PRO A 316 -24.70 3.06 5.71
CA PRO A 316 -24.49 2.46 7.03
C PRO A 316 -23.00 2.15 7.26
N SER A 317 -22.57 2.15 8.53
CA SER A 317 -21.21 1.76 8.89
C SER A 317 -21.05 0.24 8.94
N VAL A 318 -19.99 -0.31 8.33
CA VAL A 318 -19.67 -1.75 8.39
C VAL A 318 -19.42 -2.21 9.83
N ARG A 319 -18.80 -1.36 10.65
CA ARG A 319 -18.43 -1.65 12.05
C ARG A 319 -19.57 -1.34 13.05
N GLY A 320 -20.79 -1.10 12.55
CA GLY A 320 -21.89 -0.60 13.36
C GLY A 320 -21.81 0.91 13.61
N GLY A 321 -22.91 1.48 14.09
CA GLY A 321 -23.10 2.92 14.32
C GLY A 321 -24.15 3.54 13.40
N ASP A 322 -24.31 4.86 13.54
CA ASP A 322 -25.36 5.60 12.82
C ASP A 322 -25.13 5.59 11.31
N GLN A 323 -26.24 5.47 10.59
CA GLN A 323 -26.31 5.66 9.14
C GLN A 323 -26.02 7.13 8.82
N GLY A 324 -25.23 7.39 7.78
CA GLY A 324 -24.99 8.75 7.32
C GLY A 324 -26.22 9.40 6.68
N ASP A 325 -26.01 10.61 6.17
CA ASP A 325 -27.06 11.44 5.59
C ASP A 325 -26.86 11.61 4.07
N LEU A 326 -27.94 11.98 3.37
CA LEU A 326 -27.87 12.42 1.98
C LEU A 326 -27.81 13.95 1.94
N MET A 327 -26.77 14.47 1.30
CA MET A 327 -26.48 15.88 1.10
C MET A 327 -26.88 16.26 -0.33
N CYS A 328 -28.01 16.94 -0.45
CA CYS A 328 -28.53 17.43 -1.72
C CYS A 328 -28.01 18.85 -1.96
N LYS A 329 -27.00 18.97 -2.83
CA LYS A 329 -26.47 20.27 -3.24
C LYS A 329 -27.33 20.81 -4.37
N VAL A 330 -27.91 21.98 -4.16
CA VAL A 330 -28.83 22.60 -5.12
C VAL A 330 -28.07 23.40 -6.16
N THR A 331 -28.37 23.14 -7.43
CA THR A 331 -27.83 23.87 -8.58
C THR A 331 -28.98 24.54 -9.31
N ILE A 332 -28.92 25.87 -9.49
CA ILE A 332 -29.98 26.59 -10.20
C ILE A 332 -29.72 26.42 -11.70
N GLU A 333 -30.68 25.83 -12.39
CA GLU A 333 -30.63 25.68 -13.84
C GLU A 333 -31.11 26.95 -14.52
N THR A 334 -30.28 27.49 -15.43
CA THR A 334 -30.64 28.64 -16.25
C THR A 334 -31.41 28.16 -17.48
N PRO A 335 -32.64 28.63 -17.71
CA PRO A 335 -33.46 28.15 -18.82
C PRO A 335 -32.85 28.54 -20.18
N ILE A 336 -32.83 27.58 -21.10
CA ILE A 336 -32.41 27.78 -22.49
C ILE A 336 -33.63 27.86 -23.42
N ASN A 337 -33.44 28.39 -24.64
CA ASN A 337 -34.48 28.44 -25.69
C ASN A 337 -35.77 29.18 -25.28
N LEU A 338 -35.62 30.37 -24.69
CA LEU A 338 -36.74 31.21 -24.23
C LEU A 338 -37.59 31.77 -25.39
N THR A 339 -38.92 31.74 -25.21
CA THR A 339 -39.89 32.39 -26.10
C THR A 339 -39.88 33.92 -25.95
N ALA A 340 -40.43 34.65 -26.92
CA ALA A 340 -40.49 36.12 -26.90
C ALA A 340 -41.17 36.64 -25.61
N LYS A 341 -42.30 36.03 -25.24
CA LYS A 341 -43.03 36.37 -24.00
C LYS A 341 -42.20 36.11 -22.73
N GLN A 342 -41.46 35.00 -22.68
CA GLN A 342 -40.61 34.68 -21.52
C GLN A 342 -39.45 35.67 -21.38
N LYS A 343 -38.83 36.09 -22.50
CA LYS A 343 -37.77 37.10 -22.50
C LYS A 343 -38.29 38.45 -21.99
N GLU A 344 -39.48 38.84 -22.41
CA GLU A 344 -40.12 40.08 -21.94
C GLU A 344 -40.35 40.06 -20.42
N LEU A 345 -40.91 38.96 -19.89
CA LEU A 345 -41.13 38.80 -18.45
C LEU A 345 -39.84 38.87 -17.62
N ILE A 346 -38.77 38.23 -18.09
CA ILE A 346 -37.46 38.27 -17.41
C ILE A 346 -36.88 39.69 -17.47
N THR A 347 -37.09 40.42 -18.57
CA THR A 347 -36.62 41.80 -18.72
C THR A 347 -37.34 42.73 -17.73
N GLN A 348 -38.67 42.64 -17.64
CA GLN A 348 -39.47 43.41 -16.68
C GLN A 348 -39.07 43.07 -15.23
N PHE A 349 -38.87 41.79 -14.93
CA PHE A 349 -38.40 41.36 -13.62
C PHE A 349 -37.02 41.93 -13.28
N ASN A 350 -36.06 41.87 -14.21
CA ASN A 350 -34.72 42.42 -14.01
C ASN A 350 -34.74 43.94 -13.80
N GLN A 351 -35.58 44.67 -14.54
CA GLN A 351 -35.77 46.11 -14.32
C GLN A 351 -36.27 46.39 -12.90
N SER A 352 -37.24 45.61 -12.40
CA SER A 352 -37.76 45.79 -11.03
C SER A 352 -36.69 45.60 -9.96
N LEU A 353 -35.72 44.71 -10.17
CA LEU A 353 -34.61 44.45 -9.26
C LEU A 353 -33.53 45.55 -9.30
N SER A 354 -33.32 46.16 -10.46
CA SER A 354 -32.27 47.17 -10.66
C SER A 354 -32.52 48.50 -9.94
N THR A 355 -33.75 48.74 -9.47
CA THR A 355 -34.13 49.93 -8.70
C THR A 355 -33.46 49.97 -7.32
N SER A 356 -32.98 48.84 -6.78
CA SER A 356 -32.25 48.82 -5.51
C SER A 356 -31.13 47.77 -5.46
N ASN A 357 -29.96 48.13 -4.93
CA ASN A 357 -28.82 47.20 -4.78
C ASN A 357 -29.02 46.12 -3.70
N LYS A 358 -30.20 46.04 -3.07
CA LYS A 358 -30.48 45.09 -1.98
C LYS A 358 -30.62 43.66 -2.47
N HIS A 359 -30.94 43.46 -3.75
CA HIS A 359 -31.31 42.14 -4.27
C HIS A 359 -30.11 41.31 -4.78
N ASN A 360 -28.94 41.92 -4.99
CA ASN A 360 -27.74 41.24 -5.51
C ASN A 360 -26.47 41.58 -4.69
N PRO A 361 -26.36 41.11 -3.43
CA PRO A 361 -25.23 41.45 -2.55
C PRO A 361 -23.91 40.82 -2.99
N LYS A 362 -23.92 39.62 -3.59
CA LYS A 362 -22.70 38.95 -4.05
C LYS A 362 -22.05 39.64 -5.24
N SER A 363 -22.83 40.13 -6.20
CA SER A 363 -22.28 40.82 -7.38
C SER A 363 -21.68 42.16 -6.98
N SER A 364 -22.39 42.97 -6.18
CA SER A 364 -21.89 44.25 -5.68
C SER A 364 -20.61 44.10 -4.87
N THR A 365 -20.55 43.09 -3.98
CA THR A 365 -19.33 42.78 -3.21
C THR A 365 -18.17 42.35 -4.12
N TRP A 366 -18.43 41.52 -5.14
CA TRP A 366 -17.41 41.09 -6.09
C TRP A 366 -16.86 42.25 -6.92
N PHE A 367 -17.73 43.12 -7.46
CA PHE A 367 -17.30 44.31 -8.20
C PHE A 367 -16.43 45.24 -7.35
N ASN A 368 -16.78 45.42 -6.07
CA ASN A 368 -15.97 46.22 -5.15
C ASN A 368 -14.59 45.59 -4.90
N LYS A 369 -14.53 44.27 -4.68
CA LYS A 369 -13.26 43.53 -4.52
C LYS A 369 -12.38 43.62 -5.77
N VAL A 370 -12.98 43.53 -6.95
CA VAL A 370 -12.25 43.67 -8.22
C VAL A 370 -11.70 45.08 -8.39
N LYS A 371 -12.48 46.12 -8.06
CA LYS A 371 -12.01 47.51 -8.08
C LYS A 371 -10.82 47.71 -7.14
N GLN A 372 -10.92 47.24 -5.89
CA GLN A 372 -9.81 47.29 -4.93
C GLN A 372 -8.56 46.56 -5.45
N PHE A 373 -8.72 45.35 -6.00
CA PHE A 373 -7.60 44.59 -6.57
C PHE A 373 -6.86 45.36 -7.68
N PHE A 374 -7.59 46.04 -8.57
CA PHE A 374 -6.98 46.86 -9.63
C PHE A 374 -6.40 48.19 -9.14
N GLU A 375 -6.90 48.73 -8.03
CA GLU A 375 -6.33 49.91 -7.36
C GLU A 375 -5.01 49.53 -6.67
N ASP A 376 -4.96 48.38 -6.00
CA ASP A 376 -3.77 47.83 -5.35
C ASP A 376 -2.65 47.47 -6.35
N MET A 377 -3.01 47.09 -7.59
CA MET A 377 -2.05 46.82 -8.68
C MET A 377 -1.53 48.07 -9.39
N LYS A 378 -2.14 49.24 -9.19
CA LYS A 378 -1.75 50.51 -9.83
C LYS A 378 -0.83 51.37 -8.95
N LEU A 379 -0.40 50.83 -7.82
CA LEU A 379 0.71 51.31 -6.98
C LEU A 379 1.91 50.38 -7.21
#